data_AF-A0A1H6LU60-F1
#
_entry.id   AF-A0A1H6LU60-F1
#
_cell.length_a   1.000
_cell.length_b   1.000
_cell.length_c   1.000
_cell.angle_alpha   90.00
_cell.angle_beta   90.00
_cell.angle_gamma   90.00
#
_symmetry.space_group_name_H-M   'P 1'
#
loop_
_entity.id
_entity.type
_entity.pdbx_description
1 polymer ?
#
loop_
_entity_poly.entity_id
_entity_poly.type
_entity_poly.pdbx_seq_one_letter_code
_entity_poly.pdbx_strand_id
1 'polypeptide(L)'
;MGFGLPTKAELAAETTEAEVTKVVDLGTAFNSFLRIPAAGFLNINSPNPATGKHNHFGVGSQVAMWTGTDGYALSVQRDIRTSTWSGEFKSSVLGHGFSVRCVKD
;
A
#
# COMPACT_ATOMS: atom_id res chain seq x y z
N MET A 1 19.75 3.95 16.75
CA MET A 1 19.66 2.95 15.66
C MET A 1 18.46 2.07 15.94
N GLY A 2 17.30 2.49 15.45
CA GLY A 2 16.02 1.81 15.65
C GLY A 2 15.47 1.32 14.32
N PHE A 3 14.29 0.70 14.37
CA PHE A 3 13.52 0.44 13.17
C PHE A 3 12.50 1.57 12.98
N GLY A 4 12.52 2.19 11.81
CA GLY A 4 11.58 3.24 11.40
C GLY A 4 10.61 2.74 10.33
N LEU A 5 9.57 3.53 10.06
CA LEU A 5 8.77 3.38 8.84
C LEU A 5 9.46 4.12 7.69
N PRO A 6 9.48 3.58 6.47
CA PRO A 6 10.07 4.27 5.33
C PRO A 6 9.29 5.55 5.04
N THR A 7 10.00 6.64 4.77
CA THR A 7 9.40 7.85 4.20
C THR A 7 8.80 7.55 2.83
N LYS A 8 7.96 8.45 2.32
CA LYS A 8 7.44 8.35 0.96
C LYS A 8 8.56 8.25 -0.08
N ALA A 9 9.63 9.05 0.05
CA ALA A 9 10.73 9.07 -0.90
C ALA A 9 11.51 7.75 -0.91
N GLU A 10 11.83 7.20 0.27
CA GLU A 10 12.52 5.92 0.38
C GLU A 10 11.70 4.79 -0.22
N LEU A 11 10.40 4.71 0.12
CA LEU A 11 9.53 3.68 -0.44
C LEU A 11 9.33 3.87 -1.95
N ALA A 12 9.25 5.11 -2.45
CA ALA A 12 9.11 5.41 -3.88
C ALA A 12 10.34 4.93 -4.67
N ALA A 13 11.54 5.19 -4.17
CA ALA A 13 12.79 4.76 -4.79
C ALA A 13 12.86 3.23 -4.97
N GLU A 14 12.29 2.47 -4.02
CA GLU A 14 12.23 1.01 -4.08
C GLU A 14 10.99 0.46 -4.82
N THR A 15 10.05 1.34 -5.25
CA THR A 15 8.78 0.91 -5.85
C THR A 15 8.44 1.65 -7.14
N THR A 16 7.75 2.79 -7.07
CA THR A 16 7.22 3.49 -8.24
C THR A 16 8.31 4.15 -9.08
N GLU A 17 9.46 4.46 -8.47
CA GLU A 17 10.62 5.09 -9.10
C GLU A 17 11.80 4.14 -9.31
N ALA A 18 11.65 2.86 -8.95
CA ALA A 18 12.72 1.87 -9.07
C ALA A 18 13.21 1.68 -10.53
N GLU A 19 14.52 1.47 -10.71
CA GLU A 19 15.11 1.31 -12.04
C GLU A 19 14.89 -0.09 -12.63
N VAL A 20 14.87 -1.12 -11.79
CA VAL A 20 14.87 -2.54 -12.23
C VAL A 20 13.47 -3.14 -12.28
N THR A 21 12.55 -2.73 -11.40
CA THR A 21 11.15 -3.19 -11.40
C THR A 21 10.24 -2.11 -10.82
N LYS A 22 9.67 -1.28 -11.70
CA LYS A 22 8.67 -0.30 -11.30
C LYS A 22 7.39 -0.99 -10.88
N VAL A 23 6.91 -0.66 -9.69
CA VAL A 23 5.65 -1.18 -9.17
C VAL A 23 4.49 -0.43 -9.82
N VAL A 24 3.79 -1.09 -10.74
CA VAL A 24 2.65 -0.52 -11.48
C VAL A 24 1.38 -1.38 -11.39
N ASP A 25 1.52 -2.65 -11.05
CA ASP A 25 0.44 -3.64 -10.89
C ASP A 25 0.79 -4.67 -9.79
N LEU A 26 -0.12 -5.62 -9.51
CA LEU A 26 0.13 -6.62 -8.45
C LEU A 26 1.29 -7.57 -8.78
N GLY A 27 1.51 -7.88 -10.05
CA GLY A 27 2.57 -8.80 -10.47
C GLY A 27 3.95 -8.17 -10.25
N THR A 28 4.12 -6.93 -10.70
CA THR A 28 5.32 -6.13 -10.48
C THR A 28 5.52 -5.80 -8.99
N ALA A 29 4.46 -5.57 -8.21
CA ALA A 29 4.55 -5.42 -6.76
C ALA A 29 5.12 -6.69 -6.08
N PHE A 30 4.58 -7.87 -6.42
CA PHE A 30 5.00 -9.13 -5.85
C PHE A 30 6.40 -9.57 -6.32
N ASN A 31 6.79 -9.23 -7.54
CA ASN A 31 8.11 -9.55 -8.08
C ASN A 31 9.18 -8.48 -7.77
N SER A 32 8.80 -7.35 -7.19
CA SER A 32 9.75 -6.33 -6.73
C SER A 32 10.69 -6.87 -5.64
N PHE A 33 11.76 -6.12 -5.37
CA PHE A 33 12.67 -6.40 -4.25
C PHE A 33 11.93 -6.61 -2.91
N LEU A 34 10.83 -5.87 -2.72
CA LEU A 34 10.03 -5.89 -1.48
C LEU A 34 9.01 -7.02 -1.41
N ARG A 35 8.75 -7.73 -2.52
CA ARG A 35 7.78 -8.83 -2.62
C ARG A 35 6.42 -8.51 -1.99
N ILE A 36 5.86 -7.36 -2.36
CA ILE A 36 4.70 -6.80 -1.68
C ILE A 36 3.44 -7.60 -2.06
N PRO A 37 2.74 -8.23 -1.10
CA PRO A 37 1.53 -8.99 -1.40
C PRO A 37 0.31 -8.07 -1.55
N ALA A 38 -0.69 -8.53 -2.31
CA ALA A 38 -2.01 -7.90 -2.39
C ALA A 38 -2.83 -8.15 -1.12
N ALA A 39 -2.34 -7.69 0.04
CA ALA A 39 -2.93 -7.93 1.34
C ALA A 39 -4.22 -7.14 1.59
N GLY A 40 -4.54 -6.15 0.76
CA GLY A 40 -5.60 -5.19 1.07
C GLY A 40 -5.31 -4.42 2.35
N PHE A 41 -6.36 -4.04 3.07
CA PHE A 41 -6.24 -3.32 4.33
C PHE A 41 -7.51 -3.35 5.19
N LEU A 42 -7.36 -3.00 6.48
CA LEU A 42 -8.50 -2.72 7.34
C LEU A 42 -9.06 -1.30 7.08
N ASN A 43 -10.27 -1.23 6.52
CA ASN A 43 -10.96 0.00 6.19
C ASN A 43 -11.80 0.49 7.38
N ILE A 44 -11.35 1.59 8.00
CA ILE A 44 -12.06 2.20 9.13
C ILE A 44 -13.26 3.05 8.73
N ASN A 45 -13.30 3.54 7.49
CA ASN A 45 -14.33 4.45 7.00
C ASN A 45 -15.61 3.75 6.56
N SER A 46 -15.59 2.42 6.43
CA SER A 46 -16.73 1.61 6.02
C SER A 46 -16.89 0.42 6.95
N PRO A 47 -17.42 0.63 8.18
CA PRO A 47 -17.71 -0.46 9.09
C PRO A 47 -18.84 -1.35 8.55
N ASN A 48 -18.80 -2.62 8.90
CA ASN A 48 -19.84 -3.59 8.58
C ASN A 48 -21.13 -3.22 9.32
N PRO A 49 -22.24 -2.95 8.63
CA PRO A 49 -23.48 -2.54 9.28
C PRO A 49 -24.09 -3.64 10.17
N ALA A 50 -23.80 -4.92 9.90
CA ALA A 50 -24.32 -6.03 10.68
C ALA A 50 -23.51 -6.34 11.95
N THR A 51 -22.23 -5.99 11.99
CA THR A 51 -21.35 -6.31 13.13
C THR A 51 -20.74 -5.09 13.83
N GLY A 52 -20.85 -3.91 13.22
CA GLY A 52 -20.20 -2.67 13.68
C GLY A 52 -18.67 -2.65 13.53
N LYS A 53 -18.05 -3.73 13.02
CA LYS A 53 -16.59 -3.87 12.91
C LYS A 53 -16.06 -3.31 11.60
N HIS A 54 -14.82 -2.83 11.60
CA HIS A 54 -14.13 -2.41 10.38
C HIS A 54 -13.98 -3.57 9.40
N ASN A 55 -14.14 -3.27 8.10
CA ASN A 55 -14.07 -4.28 7.04
C ASN A 55 -12.67 -4.39 6.47
N HIS A 56 -12.29 -5.59 6.04
CA HIS A 56 -11.15 -5.76 5.16
C HIS A 56 -11.53 -5.35 3.73
N PHE A 57 -10.69 -4.55 3.08
CA PHE A 57 -10.89 -4.05 1.74
C PHE A 57 -9.73 -4.46 0.84
N GLY A 58 -10.03 -4.86 -0.40
CA GLY A 58 -9.02 -5.11 -1.42
C GLY A 58 -8.14 -6.34 -1.20
N VAL A 59 -8.51 -7.26 -0.29
CA VAL A 59 -7.75 -8.50 -0.07
C VAL A 59 -7.70 -9.30 -1.38
N GLY A 60 -6.49 -9.66 -1.81
CA GLY A 60 -6.23 -10.36 -3.08
C GLY A 60 -6.34 -9.48 -4.33
N SER A 61 -6.64 -8.19 -4.20
CA SER A 61 -6.87 -7.28 -5.34
C SER A 61 -6.19 -5.92 -5.22
N GLN A 62 -5.62 -5.60 -4.06
CA GLN A 62 -4.96 -4.33 -3.78
C GLN A 62 -3.73 -4.50 -2.89
N VAL A 63 -2.67 -3.75 -3.18
CA VAL A 63 -1.58 -3.46 -2.26
C VAL A 63 -1.87 -2.13 -1.56
N ALA A 64 -1.70 -2.09 -0.24
CA ALA A 64 -1.72 -0.86 0.55
C ALA A 64 -0.63 -0.90 1.63
N MET A 65 0.31 0.06 1.61
CA MET A 65 1.44 0.11 2.53
C MET A 65 1.67 1.52 3.10
N TRP A 66 1.81 1.61 4.42
CA TRP A 66 2.10 2.86 5.12
C TRP A 66 3.48 3.41 4.79
N THR A 67 3.55 4.73 4.72
CA THR A 67 4.80 5.48 4.83
C THR A 67 4.86 6.18 6.19
N GLY A 68 6.06 6.43 6.70
CA GLY A 68 6.31 7.25 7.89
C GLY A 68 6.13 8.75 7.64
N THR A 69 5.86 9.15 6.39
CA THR A 69 5.47 10.52 6.05
C THR A 69 3.96 10.67 6.20
N ASP A 70 3.53 11.67 6.96
CA ASP A 70 2.12 11.85 7.30
C ASP A 70 1.21 11.86 6.06
N GLY A 71 0.16 11.06 6.13
CA GLY A 71 -0.96 11.11 5.19
C GLY A 71 -0.73 10.45 3.83
N TYR A 72 0.34 9.69 3.60
CA TYR A 72 0.52 8.95 2.33
C TYR A 72 0.75 7.46 2.52
N ALA A 73 0.21 6.68 1.58
CA ALA A 73 0.45 5.25 1.47
C ALA A 73 0.66 4.85 0.01
N LEU A 74 1.53 3.86 -0.21
CA LEU A 74 1.62 3.19 -1.50
C LEU A 74 0.33 2.39 -1.71
N SER A 75 -0.31 2.61 -2.85
CA SER A 75 -1.50 1.88 -3.29
C SER A 75 -1.24 1.30 -4.68
N VAL A 76 -1.41 -0.01 -4.82
CA VAL A 76 -1.43 -0.67 -6.13
C VAL A 76 -2.79 -1.30 -6.32
N GLN A 77 -3.56 -0.77 -7.26
CA GLN A 77 -4.93 -1.22 -7.53
C GLN A 77 -5.29 -1.02 -9.00
N ARG A 78 -6.28 -1.79 -9.45
CA ARG A 78 -6.89 -1.61 -10.76
C ARG A 78 -7.98 -0.55 -10.67
N ASP A 79 -7.94 0.43 -11.55
CA ASP A 79 -9.05 1.36 -11.74
C ASP A 79 -10.21 0.62 -12.41
N ILE A 80 -11.39 0.67 -11.79
CA ILE A 80 -12.57 -0.06 -12.26
C ILE A 80 -13.19 0.55 -13.53
N ARG A 81 -13.01 1.86 -13.76
CA ARG A 81 -13.57 2.59 -14.88
C ARG A 81 -12.73 2.42 -16.13
N THR A 82 -11.41 2.51 -15.99
CA THR A 82 -10.47 2.41 -17.12
C THR A 82 -9.91 1.01 -17.29
N SER A 83 -10.12 0.11 -16.31
CA SER A 83 -9.55 -1.25 -16.32
C SER A 83 -8.02 -1.28 -16.32
N THR A 84 -7.35 -0.16 -16.00
CA THR A 84 -5.90 -0.02 -15.97
C THR A 84 -5.34 -0.20 -14.56
N TRP A 85 -4.14 -0.76 -14.46
CA TRP A 85 -3.41 -0.82 -13.19
C TRP A 85 -2.66 0.48 -12.92
N SER A 86 -2.51 0.80 -11.64
CA SER A 86 -1.68 1.90 -11.17
C SER A 86 -1.01 1.51 -9.86
N GLY A 87 0.29 1.83 -9.75
CA GLY A 87 1.02 1.87 -8.50
C GLY A 87 1.37 3.31 -8.19
N GLU A 88 0.77 3.88 -7.14
CA GLU A 88 0.87 5.30 -6.84
C GLU A 88 0.78 5.56 -5.34
N PHE A 89 1.23 6.73 -4.90
CA PHE A 89 1.06 7.17 -3.52
C PHE A 89 -0.23 7.97 -3.38
N LYS A 90 -1.17 7.44 -2.59
CA LYS A 90 -2.46 8.09 -2.31
C LYS A 90 -2.47 8.72 -0.94
N SER A 91 -3.26 9.79 -0.80
CA SER A 91 -3.60 10.31 0.51
C SER A 91 -4.28 9.22 1.34
N SER A 92 -3.85 9.05 2.57
CA SER A 92 -4.39 8.08 3.51
C SER A 92 -4.89 8.75 4.78
N VAL A 93 -5.85 8.10 5.43
CA VAL A 93 -6.34 8.46 6.76
C VAL A 93 -5.63 7.61 7.80
N LEU A 94 -5.19 8.25 8.89
CA LEU A 94 -4.67 7.56 10.06
C LEU A 94 -5.72 6.57 10.60
N GLY A 95 -5.28 5.34 10.90
CA GLY A 95 -6.14 4.27 11.42
C GLY A 95 -6.53 3.20 10.39
N HIS A 96 -6.29 3.41 9.09
CA HIS A 96 -6.31 2.27 8.16
C HIS A 96 -5.22 1.26 8.54
N GLY A 97 -5.62 -0.02 8.62
CA GLY A 97 -4.69 -1.12 8.87
C GLY A 97 -3.97 -1.52 7.59
N PHE A 98 -3.08 -0.67 7.09
CA PHE A 98 -2.19 -1.00 5.98
C PHE A 98 -1.02 -1.85 6.45
N SER A 99 -0.40 -2.55 5.50
CA SER A 99 0.87 -3.21 5.75
C SER A 99 1.95 -2.17 6.09
N VAL A 100 2.86 -2.55 6.98
CA VAL A 100 4.02 -1.75 7.36
C VAL A 100 5.28 -2.52 6.99
N ARG A 101 6.32 -1.81 6.58
CA ARG A 101 7.68 -2.33 6.53
C ARG A 101 8.53 -1.51 7.47
N CYS A 102 9.38 -2.20 8.22
CA CYS A 102 10.39 -1.56 9.04
C CYS A 102 11.68 -1.45 8.24
N VAL A 103 12.28 -0.27 8.23
CA VAL A 103 13.65 -0.03 7.72
C VAL A 103 14.59 0.13 8.90
N LYS A 104 15.84 -0.31 8.73
CA LYS A 104 16.89 -0.18 9.74
C LYS A 104 17.83 0.93 9.31
N ASP A 105 18.11 1.86 10.23
CA ASP A 105 19.21 2.83 10.11
C ASP A 105 20.59 2.13 10.16
#